data_AF-A0A8H5ZVX1-F1
#
_entry.id   AF-A0A8H5ZVX1-F1
#
_cell.length_a   1.000
_cell.length_b   1.000
_cell.length_c   1.000
_cell.angle_alpha   90.00
_cell.angle_beta   90.00
_cell.angle_gamma   90.00
#
_symmetry.space_group_name_H-M   'P 1'
#
loop_
_entity.id
_entity.type
_entity.pdbx_description
1 polymer ?
#
loop_
_entity_poly.entity_id
_entity_poly.type
_entity_poly.pdbx_seq_one_letter_code
_entity_poly.pdbx_strand_id
1 'polypeptide(L)'
;MSYHLSIVVSGEGKDPKYRSHWAFAIHQPVKVVGDLLHVRPIDIGRLWYEFEHRSDSDLILVDAIGLAKIADWDSPQRLQAISVIRDEKAPKDGVRRCQDWVFSALIALEVEELVPAGTSEIWKDLMGKTATEVERAVGTNWTSFRGFQSSLR
;
A
#
# COMPACT_ATOMS: atom_id res chain seq x y z
N MET A 1 21.13 3.15 5.98
CA MET A 1 20.12 4.19 5.69
C MET A 1 18.78 3.69 6.20
N SER A 2 17.88 4.56 6.65
CA SER A 2 16.55 4.17 7.13
C SER A 2 15.48 4.38 6.03
N TYR A 3 14.52 3.47 5.96
CA TYR A 3 13.37 3.49 5.06
C TYR A 3 12.08 3.33 5.86
N HIS A 4 10.98 3.88 5.36
CA HIS A 4 9.63 3.66 5.85
C HIS A 4 8.92 2.68 4.92
N LEU A 5 8.31 1.64 5.48
CA LEU A 5 7.23 0.92 4.82
C LEU A 5 5.93 1.66 5.13
N SER A 6 5.16 1.97 4.09
CA SER A 6 3.81 2.49 4.22
C SER A 6 2.86 1.77 3.29
N ILE A 7 1.56 1.73 3.64
CA ILE A 7 0.51 1.49 2.66
C ILE A 7 0.07 2.80 2.05
N VAL A 8 0.09 2.86 0.73
CA VAL A 8 -0.51 3.94 -0.05
C VAL A 8 -1.99 3.67 -0.18
N VAL A 9 -2.81 4.67 0.12
CA VAL A 9 -4.26 4.58 -0.07
C VAL A 9 -4.67 5.59 -1.14
N SER A 10 -5.13 5.09 -2.28
CA SER A 10 -5.59 5.92 -3.42
C SER A 10 -7.09 5.77 -3.63
N GLY A 11 -7.75 6.90 -3.89
CA GLY A 11 -9.21 6.97 -4.04
C GLY A 11 -9.98 6.83 -2.72
N GLU A 12 -11.13 7.51 -2.61
CA GLU A 12 -11.86 7.64 -1.35
C GLU A 12 -12.51 6.34 -0.86
N GLY A 13 -12.77 5.41 -1.77
CA GLY A 13 -13.42 4.13 -1.44
C GLY A 13 -14.89 4.25 -1.01
N LYS A 14 -15.56 5.35 -1.39
CA LYS A 14 -16.98 5.60 -1.08
C LYS A 14 -17.94 4.67 -1.84
N ASP A 15 -17.49 4.12 -2.97
CA ASP A 15 -18.25 3.14 -3.72
C ASP A 15 -17.92 1.72 -3.21
N PRO A 16 -18.90 0.95 -2.69
CA PRO A 16 -18.66 -0.42 -2.24
C PRO A 16 -18.10 -1.35 -3.33
N LYS A 17 -18.43 -1.05 -4.60
CA LYS A 17 -17.92 -1.77 -5.78
C LYS A 17 -16.51 -1.31 -6.15
N TYR A 18 -16.17 -0.04 -5.94
CA TYR A 18 -14.86 0.55 -6.23
C TYR A 18 -14.21 1.13 -4.97
N ARG A 19 -13.82 0.20 -4.07
CA ARG A 19 -13.07 0.49 -2.84
C ARG A 19 -11.74 1.18 -3.14
N SER A 20 -11.15 1.83 -2.13
CA SER A 20 -9.82 2.44 -2.24
C SER A 20 -8.78 1.43 -2.73
N HIS A 21 -7.90 1.86 -3.62
CA HIS A 21 -6.76 1.08 -4.05
C HIS A 21 -5.67 1.15 -2.97
N TRP A 22 -5.10 -0.02 -2.64
CA TRP A 22 -3.96 -0.13 -1.72
C TRP A 22 -2.72 -0.64 -2.45
N ALA A 23 -1.58 -0.08 -2.07
CA ALA A 23 -0.25 -0.42 -2.56
C ALA A 23 0.76 -0.29 -1.41
N PHE A 24 1.97 -0.82 -1.60
CA PHE A 24 3.09 -0.54 -0.70
C PHE A 24 3.96 0.58 -1.25
N ALA A 25 4.39 1.48 -0.37
CA ALA A 25 5.45 2.44 -0.63
C ALA A 25 6.62 2.18 0.30
N ILE A 26 7.83 2.18 -0.25
CA ILE A 26 9.08 2.13 0.51
C ILE A 26 9.90 3.36 0.15
N HIS A 27 10.09 4.26 1.10
CA HIS A 27 10.79 5.51 0.83
C HIS A 27 11.67 5.92 2.01
N GLN A 28 12.62 6.81 1.78
CA GLN A 28 13.37 7.41 2.89
C GLN A 28 12.48 8.40 3.65
N PRO A 29 12.69 8.58 4.97
CA PRO A 29 11.98 9.60 5.73
C PRO A 29 12.05 10.97 5.04
N VAL A 30 10.95 11.73 5.06
CA VAL A 30 10.82 13.08 4.47
C VAL A 30 10.89 13.12 2.93
N LYS A 31 11.37 12.07 2.27
CA LYS A 31 11.33 11.98 0.80
C LYS A 31 9.95 11.52 0.34
N VAL A 32 9.44 12.20 -0.69
CA VAL A 32 8.21 11.84 -1.40
C VAL A 32 8.48 10.90 -2.59
N VAL A 33 9.73 10.51 -2.79
CA VAL A 33 10.18 9.58 -3.84
C VAL A 33 10.60 8.27 -3.20
N GLY A 34 10.15 7.15 -3.77
CA GLY A 34 10.51 5.81 -3.31
C GLY A 34 10.06 4.70 -4.25
N ASP A 35 10.10 3.47 -3.77
CA ASP A 35 9.57 2.33 -4.49
C ASP A 35 8.06 2.22 -4.24
N LEU A 36 7.30 2.04 -5.32
CA LEU A 36 5.89 1.69 -5.29
C LEU A 36 5.72 0.23 -5.75
N LEU A 37 5.10 -0.60 -4.92
CA LEU A 37 4.79 -1.99 -5.22
C LEU A 37 3.28 -2.18 -5.14
N HIS A 38 2.65 -2.52 -6.27
CA HIS A 38 1.20 -2.64 -6.34
C HIS A 38 0.74 -3.65 -7.39
N VAL A 39 -0.56 -3.96 -7.34
CA VAL A 39 -1.22 -4.76 -8.36
C VAL A 39 -2.19 -3.89 -9.15
N ARG A 40 -1.87 -3.66 -10.42
CA ARG A 40 -2.72 -2.86 -11.33
C ARG A 40 -3.78 -3.73 -11.98
N PRO A 41 -5.03 -3.26 -12.11
CA PRO A 41 -6.06 -4.00 -12.85
C PRO A 41 -5.69 -4.06 -14.33
N ILE A 42 -5.65 -5.27 -14.88
CA ILE A 42 -5.51 -5.52 -16.33
C ILE A 42 -6.86 -5.87 -16.98
N ASP A 43 -7.80 -6.40 -16.19
CA ASP A 43 -9.20 -6.57 -16.56
C ASP A 43 -10.06 -6.42 -15.31
N ILE A 44 -10.72 -5.26 -15.16
CA ILE A 44 -11.54 -4.95 -13.99
C ILE A 44 -12.85 -5.75 -13.96
N GLY A 45 -13.36 -6.18 -15.13
CA GLY A 45 -14.57 -6.99 -15.22
C GLY A 45 -14.33 -8.41 -14.70
N ARG A 46 -13.13 -8.93 -14.93
CA ARG A 46 -12.68 -10.24 -14.44
C ARG A 46 -11.89 -10.18 -13.12
N LEU A 47 -11.68 -8.99 -12.56
CA LEU A 47 -10.79 -8.77 -11.41
C LEU A 47 -9.43 -9.43 -11.59
N TRP A 48 -8.83 -9.22 -12.76
CA TRP A 48 -7.47 -9.65 -13.05
C TRP A 48 -6.52 -8.50 -12.84
N TYR A 49 -5.43 -8.81 -12.15
CA TYR A 49 -4.39 -7.86 -11.82
C TYR A 49 -3.02 -8.36 -12.26
N GLU A 50 -2.11 -7.40 -12.40
CA GLU A 50 -0.71 -7.66 -12.65
C GLU A 50 0.14 -6.89 -11.65
N PHE A 51 1.16 -7.56 -11.12
CA PHE A 51 2.13 -6.92 -10.25
C PHE A 51 2.96 -5.91 -11.04
N GLU A 52 3.19 -4.75 -10.44
CA GLU A 52 4.09 -3.74 -10.97
C GLU A 52 4.92 -3.18 -9.82
N HIS A 53 6.22 -3.09 -10.06
CA HIS A 53 7.17 -2.43 -9.18
C HIS A 53 7.74 -1.22 -9.91
N ARG A 54 7.57 -0.03 -9.34
CA ARG A 54 8.15 1.20 -9.86
C ARG A 54 9.14 1.75 -8.85
N SER A 55 10.42 1.73 -9.20
CA SER A 55 11.45 2.41 -8.42
C SER A 55 11.48 3.90 -8.72
N ASP A 56 11.97 4.69 -7.77
CA ASP A 56 12.11 6.16 -7.87
C ASP A 56 10.82 6.89 -8.30
N SER A 57 9.68 6.40 -7.82
CA SER A 57 8.36 6.97 -8.10
C SER A 57 8.02 8.09 -7.12
N ASP A 58 7.46 9.18 -7.64
CA ASP A 58 6.85 10.22 -6.81
C ASP A 58 5.52 9.71 -6.25
N LEU A 59 5.47 9.53 -4.94
CA LEU A 59 4.32 8.98 -4.22
C LEU A 59 3.14 9.96 -4.17
N ILE A 60 3.33 11.24 -4.48
CA ILE A 60 2.26 12.23 -4.57
C ILE A 60 1.53 12.11 -5.92
N LEU A 61 2.23 11.67 -6.97
CA LEU A 61 1.69 11.63 -8.34
C LEU A 61 0.78 10.43 -8.63
N VAL A 62 0.57 9.52 -7.67
CA VAL A 62 -0.21 8.29 -7.87
C VAL A 62 -1.65 8.38 -7.33
N ASP A 63 -2.24 9.58 -7.36
CA ASP A 63 -3.57 9.88 -6.82
C ASP A 63 -3.77 9.37 -5.38
N ALA A 64 -2.67 9.31 -4.63
CA ALA A 64 -2.66 8.90 -3.25
C ALA A 64 -3.36 9.96 -2.39
N ILE A 65 -4.31 9.50 -1.57
CA ILE A 65 -4.93 10.34 -0.55
C ILE A 65 -3.99 10.49 0.64
N GLY A 66 -3.19 9.47 0.93
CA GLY A 66 -2.14 9.52 1.93
C GLY A 66 -1.41 8.20 2.09
N LEU A 67 -0.46 8.21 3.03
CA LEU A 67 0.37 7.07 3.41
C LEU A 67 0.07 6.67 4.85
N ALA A 68 -0.14 5.38 5.09
CA ALA A 68 -0.21 4.81 6.42
C ALA A 68 1.09 4.08 6.72
N LYS A 69 1.95 4.67 7.57
CA LYS A 69 3.23 4.07 7.96
C LYS A 69 3.00 2.79 8.77
N ILE A 70 3.79 1.76 8.45
CA ILE A 70 3.76 0.44 9.12
C ILE A 70 5.03 0.21 9.93
N ALA A 71 6.20 0.40 9.32
CA ALA A 71 7.47 0.01 9.91
C ALA A 71 8.62 0.91 9.44
N ASP A 72 9.71 0.88 10.22
CA ASP A 72 11.01 1.44 9.87
C ASP A 72 11.99 0.30 9.55
N TRP A 73 12.75 0.46 8.48
CA TRP A 73 13.69 -0.53 7.98
C TRP A 73 15.07 0.04 7.75
N ASP A 74 16.07 -0.83 7.76
CA ASP A 74 17.36 -0.59 7.14
C ASP A 74 17.39 -1.04 5.67
N SER A 75 18.56 -0.92 5.03
CA SER A 75 18.74 -1.29 3.62
C SER A 75 18.53 -2.80 3.36
N PRO A 76 19.12 -3.73 4.16
CA PRO A 76 18.82 -5.16 4.06
C PRO A 76 17.33 -5.49 4.16
N GLN A 77 16.63 -4.98 5.18
CA GLN A 77 15.22 -5.24 5.40
C GLN A 77 14.36 -4.75 4.24
N ARG A 78 14.67 -3.56 3.68
CA ARG A 78 14.00 -3.07 2.46
C ARG A 78 14.12 -4.06 1.30
N LEU A 79 15.32 -4.59 1.03
CA LEU A 79 15.54 -5.49 -0.11
C LEU A 79 14.82 -6.83 0.10
N GLN A 80 14.85 -7.38 1.33
CA GLN A 80 14.13 -8.59 1.67
C GLN A 80 12.62 -8.39 1.51
N ALA A 81 12.06 -7.29 2.02
CA ALA A 81 10.64 -6.97 1.89
C ALA A 81 10.20 -6.81 0.44
N ILE A 82 11.00 -6.17 -0.42
CA ILE A 82 10.71 -6.08 -1.85
C ILE A 82 10.64 -7.47 -2.49
N SER A 83 11.53 -8.39 -2.08
CA SER A 83 11.49 -9.78 -2.56
C SER A 83 10.20 -10.47 -2.12
N VAL A 84 9.88 -10.41 -0.82
CA VAL A 84 8.68 -11.02 -0.24
C VAL A 84 7.41 -10.51 -0.92
N ILE A 85 7.26 -9.18 -1.05
CA ILE A 85 6.08 -8.57 -1.69
C ILE A 85 5.98 -8.98 -3.17
N ARG A 86 7.11 -9.08 -3.88
CA ARG A 86 7.13 -9.46 -5.29
C ARG A 86 6.72 -10.91 -5.52
N ASP A 87 7.04 -11.80 -4.59
CA ASP A 87 6.69 -13.22 -4.70
C ASP A 87 5.18 -13.47 -4.52
N GLU A 88 4.45 -12.50 -3.98
CA GLU A 88 3.00 -12.58 -3.84
C GLU A 88 2.27 -12.47 -5.16
N LYS A 89 1.59 -13.57 -5.50
CA LYS A 89 0.87 -13.73 -6.76
C LYS A 89 -0.25 -12.69 -6.88
N ALA A 90 -0.16 -11.87 -7.92
CA ALA A 90 -1.22 -10.96 -8.30
C ALA A 90 -2.55 -11.73 -8.55
N PRO A 91 -3.69 -11.24 -8.05
CA PRO A 91 -4.98 -11.92 -8.22
C PRO A 91 -5.41 -12.03 -9.69
N LYS A 92 -5.87 -13.23 -10.08
CA LYS A 92 -6.46 -13.52 -11.40
C LYS A 92 -7.65 -14.50 -11.30
N ASP A 93 -8.35 -14.46 -10.17
CA ASP A 93 -9.35 -15.47 -9.78
C ASP A 93 -10.80 -14.96 -9.82
N GLY A 94 -11.03 -13.69 -10.17
CA GLY A 94 -12.39 -13.14 -10.20
C GLY A 94 -12.98 -12.81 -8.84
N VAL A 95 -12.20 -12.95 -7.75
CA VAL A 95 -12.68 -12.76 -6.38
C VAL A 95 -11.83 -11.73 -5.65
N ARG A 96 -10.51 -11.97 -5.58
CA ARG A 96 -9.57 -11.13 -4.82
C ARG A 96 -9.25 -9.83 -5.56
N ARG A 97 -8.98 -8.78 -4.78
CA ARG A 97 -8.68 -7.42 -5.24
C ARG A 97 -7.32 -6.96 -4.71
N CYS A 98 -6.96 -5.71 -5.01
CA CYS A 98 -5.71 -5.10 -4.51
C CYS A 98 -5.58 -5.12 -2.99
N GLN A 99 -6.65 -4.85 -2.24
CA GLN A 99 -6.62 -4.90 -0.77
C GLN A 99 -6.36 -6.32 -0.25
N ASP A 100 -6.92 -7.35 -0.90
CA ASP A 100 -6.67 -8.75 -0.56
C ASP A 100 -5.21 -9.15 -0.83
N TRP A 101 -4.61 -8.63 -1.92
CA TRP A 101 -3.20 -8.84 -2.22
C TRP A 101 -2.29 -8.16 -1.19
N VAL A 102 -2.58 -6.92 -0.80
CA VAL A 102 -1.85 -6.22 0.27
C VAL A 102 -1.95 -6.97 1.59
N PHE A 103 -3.15 -7.46 1.94
CA PHE A 103 -3.34 -8.27 3.14
C PHE A 103 -2.52 -9.56 3.11
N SER A 104 -2.52 -10.31 2.00
CA SER A 104 -1.68 -11.51 1.83
C SER A 104 -0.19 -11.19 2.02
N ALA A 105 0.29 -10.13 1.37
CA ALA A 105 1.67 -9.70 1.48
C ALA A 105 2.05 -9.26 2.90
N LEU A 106 1.14 -8.64 3.66
CA LEU A 106 1.37 -8.33 5.06
C LEU A 106 1.53 -9.58 5.92
N ILE A 107 0.76 -10.65 5.66
CA ILE A 107 0.96 -11.93 6.35
C ILE A 107 2.37 -12.46 6.07
N ALA A 108 2.81 -12.45 4.80
CA ALA A 108 4.14 -12.92 4.43
C ALA A 108 5.25 -12.07 5.08
N LEU A 109 5.10 -10.74 5.09
CA LEU A 109 6.04 -9.83 5.77
C LEU A 109 6.08 -10.07 7.29
N GLU A 110 4.94 -10.39 7.90
CA GLU A 110 4.85 -10.67 9.33
C GLU A 110 5.53 -11.99 9.70
N VAL A 111 5.36 -13.04 8.88
CA VAL A 111 6.06 -14.33 9.02
C VAL A 111 7.59 -14.17 8.93
N GLU A 112 8.06 -13.26 8.08
CA GLU A 112 9.48 -12.93 7.89
C GLU A 112 10.00 -11.92 8.93
N GLU A 113 9.19 -11.55 9.93
CA GLU A 113 9.52 -10.56 10.97
C GLU A 113 9.91 -9.18 10.41
N LEU A 114 9.46 -8.86 9.21
CA LEU A 114 9.70 -7.57 8.55
C LEU A 114 8.69 -6.50 8.97
N VAL A 115 7.56 -6.88 9.56
CA VAL A 115 6.61 -5.95 10.17
C VAL A 115 6.25 -6.43 11.58
N PRO A 116 5.80 -5.54 12.47
CA PRO A 116 5.38 -5.94 13.81
C PRO A 116 4.29 -7.03 13.78
N ALA A 117 4.33 -7.95 14.74
CA ALA A 117 3.27 -8.93 14.94
C ALA A 117 1.91 -8.22 15.16
N GLY A 118 0.84 -8.80 14.60
CA GLY A 118 -0.51 -8.24 14.56
C GLY A 118 -0.76 -7.25 13.43
N THR A 119 0.24 -6.92 12.60
CA THR A 119 0.06 -5.97 11.50
C THR A 119 -0.99 -6.45 10.50
N SER A 120 -0.93 -7.70 10.07
CA SER A 120 -1.90 -8.24 9.10
C SER A 120 -3.34 -8.22 9.64
N GLU A 121 -3.52 -8.47 10.94
CA GLU A 121 -4.82 -8.51 11.60
C GLU A 121 -5.45 -7.10 11.69
N ILE A 122 -4.65 -6.09 12.05
CA ILE A 122 -5.08 -4.68 12.00
C ILE A 122 -5.56 -4.33 10.59
N TRP A 123 -4.77 -4.66 9.56
CA TRP A 123 -5.10 -4.29 8.18
C TRP A 123 -6.27 -5.07 7.60
N LYS A 124 -6.50 -6.31 8.06
CA LYS A 124 -7.70 -7.08 7.75
C LYS A 124 -8.97 -6.36 8.21
N ASP A 125 -8.96 -5.81 9.42
CA ASP A 125 -10.10 -5.05 9.96
C ASP A 125 -10.36 -3.74 9.20
N LEU A 126 -9.34 -3.21 8.51
CA LEU A 126 -9.46 -2.01 7.69
C LEU A 126 -9.93 -2.29 6.25
N MET A 127 -9.96 -3.56 5.82
CA MET A 127 -10.36 -3.89 4.46
C MET A 127 -11.78 -3.41 4.16
N GLY A 128 -11.93 -2.73 3.03
CA GLY A 128 -13.20 -2.13 2.60
C GLY A 128 -13.62 -0.85 3.30
N LYS A 129 -12.86 -0.36 4.26
CA LYS A 129 -13.07 0.99 4.80
C LYS A 129 -12.67 2.06 3.77
N THR A 130 -13.30 3.22 3.90
CA THR A 130 -12.94 4.42 3.12
C THR A 130 -11.57 4.94 3.54
N ALA A 131 -10.93 5.75 2.68
CA ALA A 131 -9.64 6.36 3.00
C ALA A 131 -9.70 7.21 4.29
N THR A 132 -10.82 7.89 4.54
CA THR A 132 -11.03 8.68 5.77
C THR A 132 -11.11 7.80 7.02
N GLU A 133 -11.72 6.63 6.92
CA GLU A 133 -11.80 5.67 8.02
C GLU A 133 -10.46 5.00 8.29
N VAL A 134 -9.68 4.69 7.24
CA VAL A 134 -8.30 4.21 7.37
C VAL A 134 -7.44 5.27 8.05
N GLU A 135 -7.46 6.51 7.59
CA GLU A 135 -6.77 7.66 8.19
C GLU A 135 -7.08 7.78 9.68
N ARG A 136 -8.37 7.72 10.05
CA ARG A 136 -8.80 7.77 11.46
C ARG A 136 -8.25 6.60 12.27
N ALA A 137 -8.23 5.39 11.70
CA ALA A 137 -7.80 4.19 12.40
C ALA A 137 -6.28 4.14 12.61
N VAL A 138 -5.49 4.59 11.63
CA VAL A 138 -4.02 4.59 11.73
C VAL A 138 -3.48 5.81 12.49
N GLY A 139 -4.30 6.86 12.66
CA GLY A 139 -4.02 8.00 13.54
C GLY A 139 -2.72 8.71 13.18
N THR A 140 -1.80 8.80 14.14
CA THR A 140 -0.51 9.50 13.98
C THR A 140 0.43 8.85 12.95
N ASN A 141 0.14 7.63 12.51
CA ASN A 141 0.90 6.97 11.44
C ASN A 141 0.43 7.39 10.04
N TRP A 142 -0.58 8.26 9.94
CA TRP A 142 -1.06 8.79 8.67
C TRP A 142 -0.27 10.03 8.23
N THR A 143 0.15 10.03 6.96
CA THR A 143 0.63 11.22 6.25
C THR A 143 -0.37 11.57 5.17
N SER A 144 -1.05 12.71 5.32
CA SER A 144 -2.08 13.16 4.39
C SER A 144 -1.50 13.86 3.17
N PHE A 145 -2.01 13.51 1.98
CA PHE A 145 -1.73 14.21 0.72
C PHE A 145 -2.95 15.02 0.24
N ARG A 146 -4.04 15.03 1.01
CA ARG A 146 -5.20 15.89 0.73
C ARG A 146 -4.75 17.35 0.71
N GLY A 147 -4.97 18.03 -0.42
CA GLY A 147 -4.58 19.44 -0.62
C GLY A 147 -3.27 19.66 -1.38
N PHE A 148 -2.42 18.64 -1.57
CA PHE A 148 -1.22 18.77 -2.43
C PHE A 148 -1.55 18.67 -3.92
N GLN A 149 -2.69 18.08 -4.28
CA GLN A 149 -3.15 17.97 -5.67
C GLN A 149 -3.68 19.30 -6.25
N SER A 150 -3.90 20.34 -5.45
CA SER A 150 -4.42 21.64 -5.95
C SER A 150 -3.34 22.60 -6.44
N SER A 151 -2.06 22.35 -6.17
CA SER A 151 -0.95 23.22 -6.60
C SER A 151 -0.28 22.80 -7.91
N LEU A 152 -0.79 21.75 -8.56
CA LEU A 152 -0.27 21.23 -9.84
C LEU A 152 -1.32 21.30 -10.98
N ARG A 153 -2.37 22.12 -10.82
CA ARG A 153 -3.34 22.43 -11.88
C ARG A 153 -3.35 23.91 -12.20
#